data_AF-A0A961XLE1-F1
#
_entry.id   AF-A0A961XLE1-F1
#
_cell.length_a   1.000
_cell.length_b   1.000
_cell.length_c   1.000
_cell.angle_alpha   90.00
_cell.angle_beta   90.00
_cell.angle_gamma   90.00
#
_symmetry.space_group_name_H-M   'P 1'
#
loop_
_entity.id
_entity.type
_entity.pdbx_description
1 polymer ?
#
loop_
_entity_poly.entity_id
_entity_poly.type
_entity_poly.pdbx_seq_one_letter_code
_entity_poly.pdbx_strand_id
1 'polypeptide(L)'
;MDRRLAERPVTEEIARQFELASMRREARSLRSPDQWRDVAQLARRCESARKREEKLFDNRYHTRVEQARLRLIDKAGAKEKAFQPAWSQADRFSPQATVRQAEREVRAAHHQRLDRIDAYERQKLEELVRGAQKALSRPGSAREAFGGASRRPSEMERRGGWVRRRD
;
A
#
# COMPACT_ATOMS: atom_id res chain seq x y z
N MET A 1 -13.61 -16.60 15.61
CA MET A 1 -12.28 -16.70 14.98
C MET A 1 -12.47 -17.09 13.54
N ASP A 2 -12.30 -16.12 12.63
CA ASP A 2 -12.53 -16.31 11.19
C ASP A 2 -11.55 -17.32 10.59
N ARG A 3 -12.05 -18.52 10.27
CA ARG A 3 -11.37 -19.55 9.46
C ARG A 3 -11.18 -19.15 7.98
N ARG A 4 -11.35 -17.86 7.63
CA ARG A 4 -11.24 -17.33 6.26
C ARG A 4 -9.82 -16.91 5.84
N LEU A 5 -8.82 -17.16 6.69
CA LEU A 5 -7.41 -17.00 6.33
C LEU A 5 -6.79 -18.30 5.79
N ALA A 6 -7.57 -19.38 5.71
CA ALA A 6 -7.19 -20.61 5.03
C ALA A 6 -7.29 -20.39 3.53
N GLU A 7 -6.13 -20.41 2.86
CA GLU A 7 -5.97 -20.60 1.41
C GLU A 7 -6.89 -19.72 0.57
N ARG A 8 -6.47 -18.47 0.33
CA ARG A 8 -7.08 -17.70 -0.76
C ARG A 8 -6.98 -18.54 -2.03
N PRO A 9 -8.06 -18.67 -2.82
CA PRO A 9 -8.01 -19.48 -4.02
C PRO A 9 -6.89 -18.94 -4.91
N VAL A 10 -6.07 -19.85 -5.43
CA VAL A 10 -4.90 -19.53 -6.28
C VAL A 10 -5.27 -18.55 -7.40
N THR A 11 -6.51 -18.63 -7.89
CA THR A 11 -7.08 -17.71 -8.87
C THR A 11 -7.12 -16.24 -8.42
N GLU A 12 -7.46 -15.95 -7.17
CA GLU A 12 -7.48 -14.57 -6.64
C GLU A 12 -6.08 -13.99 -6.48
N GLU A 13 -5.11 -14.82 -6.07
CA GLU A 13 -3.72 -14.39 -5.94
C GLU A 13 -3.12 -14.06 -7.30
N ILE A 14 -3.34 -14.95 -8.27
CA ILE A 14 -2.96 -14.72 -9.67
C ILE A 14 -3.60 -13.43 -10.19
N ALA A 15 -4.91 -13.25 -9.99
CA ALA A 15 -5.61 -12.04 -10.43
C ALA A 15 -4.99 -10.76 -9.86
N ARG A 16 -4.70 -10.73 -8.55
CA ARG A 16 -4.06 -9.57 -7.90
C ARG A 16 -2.66 -9.27 -8.47
N GLN A 17 -1.86 -10.31 -8.73
CA GLN A 17 -0.54 -10.12 -9.34
C GLN A 17 -0.64 -9.58 -10.76
N PHE A 18 -1.59 -10.07 -11.56
CA PHE A 18 -1.86 -9.54 -12.90
C PHE A 18 -2.38 -8.10 -12.86
N GLU A 19 -3.26 -7.75 -11.93
CA GLU A 19 -3.71 -6.37 -11.71
C GLU A 19 -2.53 -5.45 -11.41
N LEU A 20 -1.67 -5.83 -10.45
CA LEU A 20 -0.49 -5.03 -10.10
C LEU A 20 0.47 -4.90 -11.29
N ALA A 21 0.70 -5.97 -12.04
CA ALA A 21 1.52 -5.94 -13.24
C ALA A 21 0.93 -5.01 -14.32
N SER A 22 -0.38 -5.05 -14.50
CA SER A 22 -1.12 -4.18 -15.42
C SER A 22 -1.00 -2.71 -15.00
N MET A 23 -1.19 -2.41 -13.71
CA MET A 23 -1.01 -1.05 -13.15
C MET A 23 0.41 -0.55 -13.32
N ARG A 24 1.43 -1.39 -13.10
CA ARG A 24 2.84 -1.04 -13.37
C ARG A 24 3.08 -0.73 -14.84
N ARG A 25 2.45 -1.46 -15.75
CA ARG A 25 2.53 -1.21 -17.20
C ARG A 25 1.87 0.13 -17.56
N GLU A 26 0.68 0.39 -17.02
CA GLU A 26 -0.03 1.67 -17.23
C GLU A 26 0.78 2.85 -16.66
N ALA A 27 1.37 2.72 -15.48
CA ALA A 27 2.20 3.75 -14.89
C ALA A 27 3.46 4.07 -15.72
N ARG A 28 4.00 3.11 -16.49
CA ARG A 28 5.08 3.37 -17.46
C ARG A 28 4.63 4.16 -18.68
N SER A 29 3.33 4.21 -18.97
CA SER A 29 2.78 4.98 -20.10
C SER A 29 2.55 6.46 -19.78
N LEU A 30 2.77 6.87 -18.52
CA LEU A 30 2.73 8.28 -18.11
C LEU A 30 3.74 9.09 -18.92
N ARG A 31 3.44 10.35 -19.24
CA ARG A 31 4.31 11.19 -20.09
C ARG A 31 5.07 12.27 -19.34
N SER A 32 4.64 12.60 -18.11
CA SER A 32 5.26 13.68 -17.33
C SER A 32 6.51 13.20 -16.59
N PRO A 33 7.65 13.92 -16.65
CA PRO A 33 8.87 13.59 -15.91
C PRO A 33 8.68 13.48 -14.40
N ASP A 34 7.83 14.32 -13.81
CA ASP A 34 7.57 14.30 -12.37
C ASP A 34 6.79 13.04 -11.95
N GLN A 35 5.81 12.64 -12.75
CA GLN A 35 5.06 11.40 -12.53
C GLN A 35 5.96 10.17 -12.63
N TRP A 36 6.94 10.18 -13.53
CA TRP A 36 7.95 9.12 -13.62
C TRP A 36 8.81 9.02 -12.36
N ARG A 37 9.21 10.16 -11.80
CA ARG A 37 9.97 10.19 -10.54
C ARG A 37 9.13 9.62 -9.39
N ASP A 38 7.86 9.98 -9.31
CA ASP A 38 6.96 9.47 -8.27
C ASP A 38 6.78 7.95 -8.37
N VAL A 39 6.54 7.43 -9.58
CA VAL A 39 6.43 5.98 -9.82
C VAL A 39 7.73 5.26 -9.47
N ALA A 40 8.89 5.81 -9.88
CA ALA A 40 10.19 5.21 -9.59
C ALA A 40 10.50 5.21 -8.08
N GLN A 41 10.16 6.29 -7.37
CA GLN A 41 10.34 6.40 -5.92
C GLN A 41 9.43 5.40 -5.18
N LEU A 42 8.17 5.30 -5.60
CA LEU A 42 7.23 4.32 -5.07
C LEU A 42 7.74 2.89 -5.25
N ALA A 43 8.19 2.55 -6.46
CA ALA A 43 8.73 1.22 -6.77
C ALA A 43 9.94 0.88 -5.88
N ARG A 44 10.90 1.81 -5.76
CA ARG A 44 12.08 1.63 -4.87
C ARG A 44 11.69 1.45 -3.41
N ARG A 45 10.69 2.21 -2.93
CA ARG A 45 10.21 2.11 -1.55
C ARG A 45 9.56 0.76 -1.28
N CYS A 46 8.69 0.28 -2.17
CA CYS A 46 8.04 -1.01 -2.03
C CYS A 46 9.04 -2.16 -2.15
N GLU A 47 9.99 -2.10 -3.08
CA GLU A 47 11.06 -3.10 -3.20
C GLU A 47 11.93 -3.16 -1.94
N SER A 48 12.33 -2.00 -1.41
CA SER A 48 13.10 -1.93 -0.16
C SER A 48 12.31 -2.49 1.02
N ALA A 49 10.99 -2.27 1.06
CA ALA A 49 10.12 -2.83 2.08
C ALA A 49 10.02 -4.36 1.98
N ARG A 50 9.90 -4.92 0.77
CA ARG A 50 9.91 -6.38 0.54
C ARG A 50 11.22 -6.99 1.02
N LYS A 51 12.36 -6.47 0.56
CA LYS A 51 13.70 -6.95 0.97
C LYS A 51 13.89 -6.88 2.49
N ARG A 52 13.39 -5.81 3.12
CA ARG A 52 13.46 -5.66 4.58
C ARG A 52 12.61 -6.71 5.30
N GLU A 53 11.38 -6.95 4.85
CA GLU A 53 10.50 -7.95 5.46
C GLU A 53 11.02 -9.37 5.25
N GLU A 54 11.56 -9.68 4.08
CA GLU A 54 12.23 -10.96 3.78
C GLU A 54 13.43 -11.18 4.71
N LYS A 55 14.34 -10.20 4.80
CA LYS A 55 15.46 -10.26 5.74
C LYS A 55 15.02 -10.40 7.20
N LEU A 56 13.94 -9.72 7.61
CA LEU A 56 13.40 -9.84 8.96
C LEU A 56 12.74 -11.20 9.20
N PHE A 57 12.14 -11.78 8.17
CA PHE A 57 11.55 -13.10 8.22
C PHE A 57 12.65 -14.14 8.41
N ASP A 58 13.67 -14.15 7.54
CA ASP A 58 14.78 -15.12 7.61
C ASP A 58 15.52 -15.04 8.94
N ASN A 59 15.93 -13.83 9.35
CA ASN A 59 16.72 -13.63 10.57
C ASN A 59 15.96 -13.96 11.85
N ARG A 60 14.62 -13.85 11.85
CA ARG A 60 13.80 -14.02 13.06
C ARG A 60 12.84 -15.19 12.97
N TYR A 61 12.95 -16.04 11.95
CA TYR A 61 12.00 -17.12 11.69
C TYR A 61 11.88 -18.03 12.90
N HIS A 62 12.99 -18.62 13.34
CA HIS A 62 13.02 -19.55 14.46
C HIS A 62 12.48 -18.92 15.76
N THR A 63 12.89 -17.70 16.09
CA THR A 63 12.40 -16.99 17.29
C THR A 63 10.90 -16.71 17.21
N ARG A 64 10.38 -16.32 16.05
CA ARG A 64 8.94 -16.09 15.83
C ARG A 64 8.14 -17.39 15.96
N VAL A 65 8.66 -18.50 15.46
CA VAL A 65 8.04 -19.83 15.57
C VAL A 65 7.98 -20.28 17.02
N GLU A 66 9.07 -20.17 17.78
CA GLU A 66 9.06 -20.52 19.22
C GLU A 66 8.08 -19.64 20.01
N GLN A 67 8.05 -18.33 19.74
CA GLN A 67 7.07 -17.44 20.37
C GLN A 67 5.62 -17.77 19.99
N ALA A 68 5.36 -18.20 18.76
CA ALA A 68 4.02 -18.63 18.34
C ALA A 68 3.64 -19.96 19.00
N ARG A 69 4.59 -20.91 19.09
CA ARG A 69 4.43 -22.17 19.79
C ARG A 69 4.10 -21.96 21.27
N LEU A 70 4.84 -21.12 21.98
CA LEU A 70 4.57 -20.80 23.39
C LEU A 70 3.16 -20.21 23.54
N ARG A 71 2.77 -19.26 22.68
CA ARG A 71 1.41 -18.70 22.68
C ARG A 71 0.32 -19.75 22.46
N LEU A 72 0.54 -20.73 21.59
CA LEU A 72 -0.40 -21.83 21.37
C LEU A 72 -0.52 -22.74 22.60
N ILE A 73 0.59 -23.01 23.29
CA ILE A 73 0.63 -23.77 24.54
C ILE A 73 -0.13 -23.00 25.64
N ASP A 74 0.17 -21.72 25.82
CA ASP A 74 -0.48 -20.87 26.82
C ASP A 74 -1.99 -20.78 26.57
N LYS A 75 -2.40 -20.69 25.31
CA LYS A 75 -3.81 -20.68 24.92
C LYS A 75 -4.50 -22.01 25.18
N ALA A 76 -3.82 -23.14 24.97
CA ALA A 76 -4.37 -24.46 25.28
C ALA A 76 -4.47 -24.72 26.79
N GLY A 77 -3.54 -24.18 27.57
CA GLY A 77 -3.53 -24.25 29.05
C GLY A 77 -4.43 -23.22 29.73
N ALA A 78 -4.95 -22.23 29.00
CA ALA A 78 -5.87 -21.25 29.53
C ALA A 78 -7.19 -21.93 29.96
N LYS A 79 -7.51 -21.88 31.25
CA LYS A 79 -8.77 -22.39 31.80
C LYS A 79 -9.94 -21.56 31.24
N GLU A 80 -10.54 -22.01 30.15
CA GLU A 80 -11.86 -21.53 29.77
C GLU A 80 -12.84 -21.96 30.87
N LYS A 81 -13.57 -21.00 31.49
CA LYS A 81 -14.60 -21.25 32.51
C LYS A 81 -15.84 -21.97 31.94
N ALA A 82 -15.67 -22.80 30.91
CA ALA A 82 -16.69 -23.67 30.37
C ALA A 82 -16.55 -25.03 31.07
N PHE A 83 -17.49 -25.34 31.96
CA PHE A 83 -17.60 -26.64 32.64
C PHE A 83 -17.84 -27.73 31.58
N GLN A 84 -16.78 -28.37 31.12
CA GLN A 84 -16.85 -29.61 30.33
C GLN A 84 -16.59 -30.78 31.29
N PRO A 85 -17.43 -31.83 31.29
CA PRO A 85 -17.23 -32.98 32.16
C PRO A 85 -15.94 -33.72 31.77
N ALA A 86 -15.16 -34.15 32.78
CA ALA A 86 -13.79 -34.66 32.63
C ALA A 86 -13.62 -35.85 31.66
N TRP A 87 -14.70 -36.58 31.34
CA TRP A 87 -14.70 -37.69 30.40
C TRP A 87 -14.82 -37.28 28.92
N SER A 88 -15.15 -36.02 28.61
CA SER A 88 -15.28 -35.53 27.23
C SER A 88 -13.95 -35.04 26.62
N GLN A 89 -12.91 -34.88 27.45
CA GLN A 89 -11.67 -34.22 27.05
C GLN A 89 -10.53 -35.24 26.89
N ALA A 90 -10.44 -35.85 25.71
CA ALA A 90 -9.19 -36.49 25.31
C ALA A 90 -8.11 -35.41 25.17
N ASP A 91 -6.99 -35.56 25.87
CA ASP A 91 -5.84 -34.67 25.71
C ASP A 91 -5.25 -34.86 24.31
N ARG A 92 -5.65 -33.97 23.40
CA ARG A 92 -5.20 -33.97 22.00
C ARG A 92 -3.95 -33.11 21.81
N PHE A 93 -3.22 -32.78 22.88
CA PHE A 93 -2.01 -31.99 22.76
C PHE A 93 -0.90 -32.81 22.07
N SER A 94 -0.68 -32.55 20.78
CA SER A 94 0.45 -33.10 20.03
C SER A 94 1.53 -32.02 19.88
N PRO A 95 2.74 -32.22 20.46
CA PRO A 95 3.84 -31.27 20.34
C PRO A 95 4.21 -30.98 18.88
N GLN A 96 4.24 -32.01 18.03
CA GLN A 96 4.54 -31.87 16.60
C GLN A 96 3.46 -31.14 15.82
N ALA A 97 2.18 -31.30 16.19
CA ALA A 97 1.09 -30.54 15.57
C ALA A 97 1.19 -29.06 15.95
N THR A 98 1.55 -28.76 17.20
CA THR A 98 1.71 -27.39 17.70
C THR A 98 2.85 -26.65 17.00
N VAL A 99 4.00 -27.32 16.77
CA VAL A 99 5.11 -26.74 15.99
C VAL A 99 4.67 -26.45 14.56
N ARG A 100 4.06 -27.42 13.87
CA ARG A 100 3.55 -27.23 12.51
C ARG A 100 2.54 -26.09 12.42
N GLN A 101 1.68 -25.94 13.43
CA GLN A 101 0.72 -24.84 13.49
C GLN A 101 1.43 -23.49 13.69
N ALA A 102 2.41 -23.41 14.59
CA ALA A 102 3.21 -22.22 14.80
C ALA A 102 3.95 -21.77 13.52
N GLU A 103 4.55 -22.71 12.79
CA GLU A 103 5.19 -22.43 11.50
C GLU A 103 4.20 -21.87 10.47
N ARG A 104 3.01 -22.48 10.36
CA ARG A 104 1.95 -21.99 9.47
C ARG A 104 1.53 -20.57 9.83
N GLU A 105 1.35 -20.25 11.11
CA GLU A 105 0.97 -18.91 11.55
C GLU A 105 2.05 -17.87 11.22
N VAL A 106 3.33 -18.22 11.41
CA VAL A 106 4.45 -17.32 11.09
C VAL A 106 4.54 -17.08 9.58
N ARG A 107 4.41 -18.13 8.76
CA ARG A 107 4.40 -18.00 7.29
C ARG A 107 3.20 -17.18 6.81
N ALA A 108 2.00 -17.47 7.31
CA ALA A 108 0.80 -16.73 6.98
C ALA A 108 0.93 -15.24 7.34
N ALA A 109 1.47 -14.93 8.53
CA ALA A 109 1.70 -13.55 8.95
C ALA A 109 2.73 -12.83 8.06
N HIS A 110 3.76 -13.54 7.57
CA HIS A 110 4.72 -12.99 6.62
C HIS A 110 4.08 -12.68 5.26
N HIS A 111 3.35 -13.63 4.68
CA HIS A 111 2.62 -13.43 3.43
C HIS A 111 1.62 -12.26 3.53
N GLN A 112 0.90 -12.15 4.65
CA GLN A 112 0.00 -11.00 4.88
C GLN A 112 0.73 -9.64 4.90
N ARG A 113 1.99 -9.59 5.32
CA ARG A 113 2.78 -8.34 5.29
C ARG A 113 3.20 -8.01 3.87
N LEU A 114 3.61 -9.00 3.08
CA LEU A 114 3.91 -8.82 1.65
C LEU A 114 2.67 -8.35 0.89
N ASP A 115 1.52 -8.99 1.13
CA ASP A 115 0.23 -8.58 0.55
C ASP A 115 -0.12 -7.11 0.84
N ARG A 116 0.18 -6.63 2.06
CA ARG A 116 -0.07 -5.22 2.42
C ARG A 116 0.85 -4.27 1.65
N ILE A 117 2.10 -4.67 1.39
CA ILE A 117 3.03 -3.88 0.57
C ILE A 117 2.50 -3.81 -0.86
N ASP A 118 2.03 -4.93 -1.41
CA ASP A 118 1.49 -5.00 -2.77
C ASP A 118 0.18 -4.21 -2.91
N ALA A 119 -0.71 -4.31 -1.93
CA ALA A 119 -1.95 -3.52 -1.89
C ALA A 119 -1.67 -2.01 -1.83
N TYR A 120 -0.68 -1.61 -1.02
CA TYR A 120 -0.25 -0.22 -0.94
C TYR A 120 0.34 0.27 -2.27
N GLU A 121 1.18 -0.54 -2.92
CA GLU A 121 1.74 -0.22 -4.23
C GLU A 121 0.63 -0.03 -5.26
N ARG A 122 -0.33 -0.97 -5.32
CA ARG A 122 -1.47 -0.89 -6.25
C ARG A 122 -2.28 0.39 -6.04
N GLN A 123 -2.67 0.68 -4.80
CA GLN A 123 -3.45 1.88 -4.49
C GLN A 123 -2.73 3.15 -4.93
N LYS A 124 -1.42 3.25 -4.67
CA LYS A 124 -0.64 4.44 -5.03
C LYS A 124 -0.41 4.56 -6.53
N LEU A 125 -0.22 3.46 -7.25
CA LEU A 125 -0.15 3.48 -8.70
C LEU A 125 -1.48 3.93 -9.32
N GLU A 126 -2.60 3.44 -8.80
CA GLU A 126 -3.94 3.85 -9.24
C GLU A 126 -4.16 5.36 -9.03
N GLU A 127 -3.79 5.90 -7.87
CA GLU A 127 -3.84 7.34 -7.59
C GLU A 127 -3.04 8.17 -8.61
N LEU A 128 -1.82 7.73 -8.94
CA LEU A 128 -0.96 8.40 -9.92
C LEU A 128 -1.52 8.34 -11.35
N VAL A 129 -1.98 7.17 -11.79
CA VAL A 129 -2.58 6.98 -13.12
C VAL A 129 -3.86 7.82 -13.25
N ARG A 130 -4.73 7.78 -12.25
CA ARG A 130 -5.97 8.57 -12.23
C ARG A 130 -5.70 10.07 -12.19
N GLY A 131 -4.69 10.50 -11.42
CA GLY A 131 -4.24 11.89 -11.39
C GLY A 131 -3.75 12.37 -12.76
N ALA A 132 -2.97 11.55 -13.46
CA ALA A 132 -2.49 11.85 -14.80
C ALA A 132 -3.61 11.93 -15.84
N GLN A 133 -4.57 11.00 -15.80
CA GLN A 133 -5.75 11.03 -16.68
C GLN A 133 -6.60 12.28 -16.46
N LYS A 134 -6.78 12.71 -15.21
CA LYS A 134 -7.49 13.96 -14.88
C LYS A 134 -6.75 15.20 -15.40
N ALA A 135 -5.41 15.22 -15.35
CA ALA A 135 -4.62 16.32 -15.89
C ALA A 135 -4.75 16.41 -17.42
N LEU A 136 -4.76 15.27 -18.12
CA LEU A 136 -5.01 15.21 -19.56
C LEU A 136 -6.45 15.65 -19.94
N SER A 137 -7.42 15.33 -19.09
CA SER A 137 -8.85 15.62 -19.31
C SER A 137 -9.25 17.07 -18.97
N ARG A 138 -8.32 17.96 -18.63
CA ARG A 138 -8.57 19.40 -18.45
C ARG A 138 -8.15 20.20 -19.68
N PRO A 139 -8.95 20.25 -20.77
CA PRO A 139 -8.70 21.08 -21.93
C PRO A 139 -9.11 22.53 -21.58
N GLY A 140 -8.28 23.27 -20.85
CA GLY A 140 -8.66 24.63 -20.44
C GLY A 140 -7.50 25.50 -19.98
N SER A 141 -6.49 24.91 -19.32
CA SER A 141 -5.42 25.70 -18.70
C SER A 141 -4.58 26.50 -19.70
N ALA A 142 -4.34 26.00 -20.92
CA ALA A 142 -3.59 26.74 -21.94
C ALA A 142 -4.38 27.95 -22.48
N ARG A 143 -5.70 27.81 -22.68
CA ARG A 143 -6.58 28.88 -23.20
C ARG A 143 -6.89 29.92 -22.13
N GLU A 144 -7.05 29.49 -20.87
CA GLU A 144 -7.20 30.37 -19.71
C GLU A 144 -5.90 31.11 -19.35
N ALA A 145 -4.73 30.46 -19.45
CA ALA A 145 -3.43 31.11 -19.24
C ALA A 145 -3.14 32.17 -20.31
N PHE A 146 -3.49 31.92 -21.58
CA PHE A 146 -3.39 32.93 -22.64
C PHE A 146 -4.41 34.07 -22.49
N GLY A 147 -5.65 33.76 -22.06
CA GLY A 147 -6.68 34.77 -21.81
C GLY A 147 -6.33 35.69 -20.62
N GLY A 148 -5.64 35.18 -19.60
CA GLY A 148 -5.14 35.97 -18.48
C GLY A 148 -3.97 36.89 -18.85
N ALA A 149 -3.04 36.42 -19.68
CA ALA A 149 -1.89 37.24 -20.14
C ALA A 149 -2.31 38.41 -21.04
N SER A 150 -3.43 38.27 -21.76
CA SER A 150 -4.01 39.30 -22.63
C SER A 150 -4.81 40.37 -21.85
N ARG A 151 -5.15 40.09 -20.59
CA ARG A 151 -5.86 41.00 -19.67
C ARG A 151 -4.90 41.67 -18.68
N ARG A 152 -3.70 42.02 -19.11
CA ARG A 152 -2.90 43.02 -18.39
C ARG A 152 -3.70 44.33 -18.45
N PRO A 153 -4.11 44.93 -17.31
CA PRO A 153 -4.68 46.27 -17.31
C PRO A 153 -3.64 47.20 -17.94
N SER A 154 -4.07 48.00 -18.92
CA SER A 154 -3.27 49.08 -19.52
C SER A 154 -3.03 50.18 -18.48
N GLU A 155 -2.17 49.90 -17.51
CA GLU A 155 -1.82 50.83 -16.44
C GLU A 155 -0.71 51.77 -16.94
N MET A 156 -1.03 52.65 -17.89
CA MET A 156 -0.30 53.93 -18.07
C MET A 156 -0.94 54.93 -19.04
N GLU A 157 -2.22 54.79 -19.35
CA GLU A 157 -3.00 55.87 -19.97
C GLU A 157 -3.89 56.48 -18.88
N ARG A 158 -3.38 57.48 -18.15
CA ARG A 158 -4.09 58.52 -17.34
C ARG A 158 -3.21 59.13 -16.24
N ARG A 159 -2.23 59.94 -16.63
CA ARG A 159 -1.83 61.17 -15.90
C ARG A 159 -1.47 62.20 -16.98
N GLY A 160 -2.44 62.84 -17.63
CA GLY A 160 -3.36 63.75 -16.96
C GLY A 160 -2.58 64.96 -16.48
N GLY A 161 -2.17 65.82 -17.42
CA GLY A 161 -1.39 67.01 -17.15
C GLY A 161 -2.09 68.02 -16.24
N TRP A 162 -1.30 68.80 -15.50
CA TRP A 162 -1.67 70.12 -14.99
C TRP A 162 -0.43 71.04 -14.98
N VAL A 163 -0.47 72.01 -15.90
CA VAL A 163 -0.21 73.45 -15.73
C VAL A 163 1.22 73.96 -15.37
N ARG A 164 1.75 74.76 -16.32
CA ARG A 164 2.86 75.71 -16.22
C ARG A 164 2.71 76.67 -15.02
N ARG A 165 3.78 76.87 -14.22
CA ARG A 165 3.98 78.12 -13.47
C ARG A 165 4.87 79.06 -14.28
N ARG A 166 4.44 80.33 -14.37
CA ARG A 166 5.21 81.47 -14.88
C ARG A 166 6.23 81.89 -13.82
N ASP A 167 7.42 82.26 -14.28
CA ASP A 167 8.20 83.37 -13.73
C ASP A 167 7.96 84.61 -14.61
#